data_AF-A0A1S2PCR7-F1
#
_entry.id   AF-A0A1S2PCR7-F1
#
_cell.length_a   1.000
_cell.length_b   1.000
_cell.length_c   1.000
_cell.angle_alpha   90.00
_cell.angle_beta   90.00
_cell.angle_gamma   90.00
#
_symmetry.space_group_name_H-M   'P 1'
#
loop_
_entity.id
_entity.type
_entity.pdbx_description
1 polymer ?
#
loop_
_entity_poly.entity_id
_entity_poly.type
_entity_poly.pdbx_seq_one_letter_code
_entity_poly.pdbx_strand_id
1 'polypeptide(L)'
;MALRRRDTEFKHLGVSYLEFKRVQMDRVLTGFLMRLNHKGLTSRMVRRNDLSVAEFAGEFTDARHTDRFQGFADHPDMARRWVETQLLDMVNRGRPTQAVAGLRPLHGLTYKFRNYYHSRPYGADAQLYEMLRHARGPYGELALDQIRKFFFTGLDAANSVPAQTAPIDVETQAVLHLNSQVKADSPHSVKGWYSAPPLCIGQADLLADDVVRLLSLKDLLPRITMVEYLKILFAFHLALGQLKTMKLLPQAVARSATDPACGHDRCPASAAAPDPLAGCPFRVGLFVDVAGAPGTPAAALAEHSAEHWLRRIPGFVRAAYTIRKLDEFAEHLVGQGKETRPVRGHFTVPELLRFGTDAYGKSREEFFSSRLTSITDDTPVSEQPEEVRPLLDEAMGLDPFEKYLELLMAYRGRYHHKYIVDTIDALLLKNRPGAAIAQPHRGRRRFVLDSALLEVLVQVALLRVNPRGTFSPYTHHTVSLRLDEFLALLRDRYGLYVDRLPTSDGFDPVGLEEETVLRANTEAFTTRMREIGFYEDLSDAYLTQVITPRFTITEDGLVTAGGR
;
A
#
# COMPACT_ATOMS: atom_id res chain seq x y z
N MET A 1 -0.41 3.80 34.94
CA MET A 1 -0.02 3.00 33.75
C MET A 1 1.50 3.08 33.70
N ALA A 2 2.21 1.95 33.70
CA ALA A 2 3.67 1.94 33.83
C ALA A 2 4.42 2.67 32.70
N LEU A 3 3.82 2.77 31.50
CA LEU A 3 4.38 3.53 30.37
C LEU A 3 3.54 4.76 30.08
N ARG A 4 4.20 5.91 29.84
CA ARG A 4 3.56 7.15 29.38
C ARG A 4 3.47 7.15 27.86
N ARG A 5 2.70 8.10 27.30
CA ARG A 5 2.51 8.25 25.85
C ARG A 5 3.85 8.35 25.10
N ARG A 6 4.80 9.12 25.62
CA ARG A 6 6.15 9.28 25.04
C ARG A 6 6.88 7.95 24.90
N ASP A 7 6.73 7.04 25.86
CA ASP A 7 7.43 5.75 25.86
C ASP A 7 6.84 4.84 24.78
N THR A 8 5.50 4.84 24.64
CA THR A 8 4.78 3.98 23.69
C THR A 8 4.79 4.46 22.24
N GLU A 9 5.33 5.64 21.95
CA GLU A 9 5.38 6.17 20.58
C GLU A 9 6.24 5.26 19.69
N PHE A 10 5.64 4.79 18.59
CA PHE A 10 6.22 3.78 17.70
C PHE A 10 6.53 4.34 16.30
N LYS A 11 5.80 5.37 15.89
CA LYS A 11 5.81 5.86 14.52
C LYS A 11 6.96 6.83 14.29
N HIS A 12 7.70 6.61 13.21
CA HIS A 12 8.67 7.56 12.65
C HIS A 12 8.44 7.66 11.14
N LEU A 13 8.25 8.87 10.59
CA LEU A 13 7.85 9.04 9.18
C LEU A 13 8.92 8.55 8.20
N GLY A 14 10.20 8.64 8.57
CA GLY A 14 11.29 8.04 7.80
C GLY A 14 11.32 6.50 7.79
N VAL A 15 10.50 5.83 8.62
CA VAL A 15 10.33 4.37 8.59
C VAL A 15 9.08 3.99 7.79
N SER A 16 7.94 4.55 8.19
CA SER A 16 6.65 4.32 7.53
C SER A 16 5.64 5.39 7.92
N TYR A 17 4.77 5.72 6.98
CA TYR A 17 3.60 6.55 7.23
C TYR A 17 2.43 5.78 7.82
N LEU A 18 2.44 4.44 7.73
CA LEU A 18 1.37 3.57 8.23
C LEU A 18 1.20 3.71 9.74
N GLU A 19 -0.05 3.76 10.19
CA GLU A 19 -0.40 3.68 11.63
C GLU A 19 -0.66 2.25 12.10
N PHE A 20 -0.43 1.27 11.21
CA PHE A 20 -0.66 -0.16 11.44
C PHE A 20 -2.07 -0.46 11.95
N LYS A 21 -3.09 0.06 11.27
CA LYS A 21 -4.48 -0.32 11.51
C LYS A 21 -5.06 -0.97 10.27
N ARG A 22 -6.18 -1.67 10.44
CA ARG A 22 -6.92 -2.21 9.30
C ARG A 22 -7.43 -1.05 8.43
N VAL A 23 -7.10 -1.09 7.14
CA VAL A 23 -7.52 -0.10 6.14
C VAL A 23 -8.50 -0.70 5.13
N GLN A 24 -9.15 0.17 4.37
CA GLN A 24 -10.02 -0.17 3.23
C GLN A 24 -9.56 0.66 2.04
N MET A 25 -9.36 0.03 0.88
CA MET A 25 -8.73 0.72 -0.25
C MET A 25 -9.56 1.87 -0.82
N ASP A 26 -10.89 1.82 -0.70
CA ASP A 26 -11.72 2.98 -1.04
C ASP A 26 -11.33 4.21 -0.21
N ARG A 27 -11.19 4.05 1.11
CA ARG A 27 -10.81 5.12 2.05
C ARG A 27 -9.36 5.57 1.87
N VAL A 28 -8.47 4.63 1.54
CA VAL A 28 -7.07 4.92 1.20
C VAL A 28 -7.02 5.78 -0.06
N LEU A 29 -7.74 5.39 -1.12
CA LEU A 29 -7.80 6.14 -2.36
C LEU A 29 -8.46 7.51 -2.16
N THR A 30 -9.57 7.60 -1.42
CA THR A 30 -10.19 8.89 -1.04
C THR A 30 -9.20 9.79 -0.30
N GLY A 31 -8.46 9.26 0.68
CA GLY A 31 -7.43 10.01 1.40
C GLY A 31 -6.25 10.42 0.52
N PHE A 32 -5.88 9.56 -0.44
CA PHE A 32 -4.82 9.82 -1.40
C PHE A 32 -5.21 10.92 -2.39
N LEU A 33 -6.45 10.94 -2.90
CA LEU A 33 -6.95 11.99 -3.80
C LEU A 33 -6.95 13.38 -3.14
N MET A 34 -7.24 13.44 -1.83
CA MET A 34 -7.06 14.67 -1.05
C MET A 34 -5.60 15.15 -1.08
N ARG A 35 -4.65 14.25 -0.82
CA ARG A 35 -3.21 14.58 -0.86
C ARG A 35 -2.75 14.95 -2.24
N LEU A 36 -3.26 14.26 -3.26
CA LEU A 36 -2.98 14.61 -4.64
C LEU A 36 -3.42 16.06 -4.88
N ASN A 37 -4.65 16.43 -4.53
CA ASN A 37 -5.15 17.79 -4.69
C ASN A 37 -4.26 18.82 -3.96
N HIS A 38 -3.85 18.52 -2.73
CA HIS A 38 -3.12 19.43 -1.84
C HIS A 38 -1.59 19.16 -1.79
N LYS A 39 -1.02 18.61 -2.87
CA LYS A 39 0.44 18.40 -3.04
C LYS A 39 1.12 17.67 -1.86
N GLY A 40 0.44 16.67 -1.30
CA GLY A 40 0.90 15.81 -0.20
C GLY A 40 0.26 16.14 1.15
N LEU A 41 -0.32 17.32 1.29
CA LEU A 41 -0.95 17.77 2.53
C LEU A 41 -2.37 17.22 2.69
N THR A 42 -2.86 17.23 3.92
CA THR A 42 -4.28 16.93 4.18
C THR A 42 -5.14 18.15 3.87
N SER A 43 -6.46 17.99 3.91
CA SER A 43 -7.42 19.08 3.75
C SER A 43 -8.19 19.35 5.05
N ARG A 44 -8.45 20.64 5.31
CA ARG A 44 -9.46 21.11 6.26
C ARG A 44 -10.67 21.61 5.48
N MET A 45 -11.85 21.07 5.78
CA MET A 45 -13.08 21.32 5.00
C MET A 45 -14.21 21.83 5.88
N VAL A 46 -15.04 22.70 5.29
CA VAL A 46 -16.31 23.16 5.87
C VAL A 46 -17.44 22.85 4.88
N ARG A 47 -18.43 22.07 5.32
CA ARG A 47 -19.60 21.65 4.52
C ARG A 47 -20.91 22.09 5.19
N ARG A 48 -21.98 22.23 4.39
CA ARG A 48 -23.34 22.57 4.84
C ARG A 48 -24.13 21.38 5.41
N ASN A 49 -24.12 20.25 4.72
CA ASN A 49 -25.04 19.13 4.98
C ASN A 49 -24.36 17.99 5.73
N ASP A 50 -25.13 17.09 6.32
CA ASP A 50 -24.62 15.85 6.90
C ASP A 50 -24.24 14.82 5.80
N LEU A 51 -23.67 13.69 6.20
CA LEU A 51 -23.36 12.58 5.28
C LEU A 51 -24.37 11.47 5.51
N SER A 52 -25.55 11.61 4.91
CA SER A 52 -26.58 10.58 4.92
C SER A 52 -27.03 10.21 3.50
N VAL A 53 -27.49 8.96 3.34
CA VAL A 53 -28.06 8.48 2.07
C VAL A 53 -29.24 9.35 1.63
N ALA A 54 -30.06 9.77 2.59
CA ALA A 54 -31.25 10.58 2.34
C ALA A 54 -30.89 11.97 1.80
N GLU A 55 -29.89 12.65 2.37
CA GLU A 55 -29.45 13.95 1.88
C GLU A 55 -28.86 13.85 0.48
N PHE A 56 -28.00 12.86 0.21
CA PHE A 56 -27.46 12.67 -1.14
C PHE A 56 -28.55 12.35 -2.16
N ALA A 57 -29.49 11.46 -1.83
CA ALA A 57 -30.62 11.15 -2.71
C ALA A 57 -31.51 12.38 -2.94
N GLY A 58 -31.75 13.17 -1.88
CA GLY A 58 -32.52 14.40 -1.93
C GLY A 58 -32.03 15.38 -2.98
N GLU A 59 -30.71 15.54 -3.11
CA GLU A 59 -30.08 16.42 -4.11
C GLU A 59 -30.37 15.98 -5.55
N PHE A 60 -30.45 14.67 -5.82
CA PHE A 60 -30.78 14.19 -7.16
C PHE A 60 -32.29 14.21 -7.45
N THR A 61 -33.12 14.20 -6.41
CA THR A 61 -34.59 14.22 -6.54
C THR A 61 -35.21 15.61 -6.41
N ASP A 62 -34.41 16.64 -6.11
CA ASP A 62 -34.91 18.01 -5.97
C ASP A 62 -35.42 18.54 -7.32
N ALA A 63 -36.66 19.05 -7.34
CA ALA A 63 -37.30 19.56 -8.54
C ALA A 63 -36.48 20.66 -9.24
N ARG A 64 -35.64 21.39 -8.51
CA ARG A 64 -34.72 22.42 -9.04
C ARG A 64 -33.60 21.84 -9.92
N HIS A 65 -33.42 20.52 -9.95
CA HIS A 65 -32.34 19.84 -10.67
C HIS A 65 -32.86 18.86 -11.74
N THR A 66 -34.16 18.93 -12.06
CA THR A 66 -34.83 18.07 -13.06
C THR A 66 -34.23 18.21 -14.47
N ASP A 67 -33.67 19.37 -14.80
CA ASP A 67 -32.95 19.61 -16.06
C ASP A 67 -31.74 18.68 -16.23
N ARG A 68 -31.11 18.29 -15.10
CA ARG A 68 -29.91 17.44 -15.07
C ARG A 68 -30.20 15.99 -14.69
N PHE A 69 -31.18 15.76 -13.82
CA PHE A 69 -31.55 14.43 -13.30
C PHE A 69 -32.99 14.08 -13.65
N GLN A 70 -33.25 13.95 -14.95
CA GLN A 70 -34.57 13.63 -15.48
C GLN A 70 -35.06 12.26 -14.96
N GLY A 71 -36.31 12.21 -14.49
CA GLY A 71 -36.94 10.99 -13.97
C GLY A 71 -36.52 10.54 -12.56
N PHE A 72 -35.54 11.21 -11.93
CA PHE A 72 -35.13 10.86 -10.56
C PHE A 72 -36.22 11.20 -9.52
N ALA A 73 -36.85 12.37 -9.66
CA ALA A 73 -37.94 12.81 -8.78
C ALA A 73 -39.18 11.88 -8.85
N ASP A 74 -39.43 11.26 -10.00
CA ASP A 74 -40.54 10.32 -10.21
C ASP A 74 -40.28 8.94 -9.57
N HIS A 75 -39.01 8.62 -9.30
CA HIS A 75 -38.58 7.33 -8.75
C HIS A 75 -37.61 7.48 -7.55
N PRO A 76 -38.04 8.13 -6.45
CA PRO A 76 -37.16 8.48 -5.33
C PRO A 76 -36.55 7.26 -4.63
N ASP A 77 -37.28 6.14 -4.57
CA ASP A 77 -36.75 4.88 -4.01
C ASP A 77 -35.63 4.27 -4.86
N MET A 78 -35.74 4.36 -6.19
CA MET A 78 -34.69 3.89 -7.10
C MET A 78 -33.47 4.80 -7.00
N ALA A 79 -33.67 6.11 -6.99
CA ALA A 79 -32.60 7.09 -6.78
C ALA A 79 -31.84 6.82 -5.47
N ARG A 80 -32.58 6.61 -4.37
CA ARG A 80 -31.98 6.29 -3.06
C ARG A 80 -31.14 5.02 -3.10
N ARG A 81 -31.65 3.93 -3.70
CA ARG A 81 -30.92 2.66 -3.84
C ARG A 81 -29.70 2.81 -4.73
N TRP A 82 -29.81 3.55 -5.83
CA TRP A 82 -28.69 3.83 -6.72
C TRP A 82 -27.59 4.60 -6.01
N VAL A 83 -27.92 5.69 -5.30
CA VAL A 83 -26.97 6.45 -4.48
C VAL A 83 -26.30 5.56 -3.43
N GLU A 84 -27.09 4.80 -2.68
CA GLU A 84 -26.59 3.92 -1.62
C GLU A 84 -25.64 2.83 -2.15
N THR A 85 -25.88 2.32 -3.36
CA THR A 85 -25.15 1.16 -3.91
C THR A 85 -24.03 1.52 -4.87
N GLN A 86 -24.21 2.54 -5.70
CA GLN A 86 -23.29 2.90 -6.77
C GLN A 86 -22.40 4.10 -6.43
N LEU A 87 -22.89 5.06 -5.62
CA LEU A 87 -22.14 6.28 -5.30
C LEU A 87 -21.50 6.30 -3.92
N LEU A 88 -22.09 5.65 -2.91
CA LEU A 88 -21.62 5.75 -1.52
C LEU A 88 -20.77 4.56 -1.06
N ASP A 89 -19.68 4.86 -0.32
CA ASP A 89 -18.98 3.90 0.53
C ASP A 89 -19.71 3.79 1.87
N MET A 90 -20.21 2.60 2.19
CA MET A 90 -21.02 2.32 3.36
C MET A 90 -20.24 1.50 4.39
N VAL A 91 -20.40 1.83 5.67
CA VAL A 91 -19.88 1.02 6.78
C VAL A 91 -21.00 0.28 7.48
N ASN A 92 -20.72 -0.91 7.99
CA ASN A 92 -21.69 -1.76 8.71
C ASN A 92 -23.00 -1.96 7.92
N ARG A 93 -22.90 -2.11 6.59
CA ARG A 93 -24.08 -2.25 5.72
C ARG A 93 -25.03 -3.34 6.23
N GLY A 94 -26.32 -3.02 6.29
CA GLY A 94 -27.38 -3.94 6.76
C GLY A 94 -27.43 -4.11 8.29
N ARG A 95 -26.67 -3.33 9.06
CA ARG A 95 -26.72 -3.32 10.54
C ARG A 95 -27.32 -2.01 11.06
N PRO A 96 -27.82 -1.97 12.32
CA PRO A 96 -28.31 -0.73 12.93
C PRO A 96 -27.27 0.40 13.00
N THR A 97 -25.98 0.03 12.97
CA THR A 97 -24.84 0.97 12.96
C THR A 97 -24.36 1.33 11.55
N GLN A 98 -25.20 1.13 10.53
CA GLN A 98 -24.91 1.51 9.15
C GLN A 98 -24.67 3.03 9.08
N ALA A 99 -23.58 3.42 8.42
CA ALA A 99 -23.26 4.83 8.21
C ALA A 99 -22.54 5.04 6.88
N VAL A 100 -22.53 6.29 6.40
CA VAL A 100 -21.79 6.70 5.22
C VAL A 100 -20.33 6.97 5.61
N ALA A 101 -19.38 6.26 4.98
CA ALA A 101 -17.97 6.61 5.05
C ALA A 101 -17.64 7.78 4.11
N GLY A 102 -18.26 7.84 2.94
CA GLY A 102 -18.15 8.93 2.00
C GLY A 102 -18.66 8.53 0.62
N LEU A 103 -18.25 9.26 -0.42
CA LEU A 103 -18.45 8.83 -1.80
C LEU A 103 -17.39 7.78 -2.17
N ARG A 104 -17.76 6.80 -2.99
CA ARG A 104 -16.80 5.89 -3.64
C ARG A 104 -15.81 6.74 -4.44
N PRO A 105 -14.52 6.38 -4.47
CA PRO A 105 -13.47 7.22 -5.04
C PRO A 105 -13.43 7.14 -6.58
N LEU A 106 -14.54 7.45 -7.24
CA LEU A 106 -14.64 7.45 -8.71
C LEU A 106 -14.13 8.76 -9.32
N HIS A 107 -14.10 9.84 -8.54
CA HIS A 107 -13.63 11.15 -8.96
C HIS A 107 -12.79 11.84 -7.85
N GLY A 108 -11.92 12.76 -8.26
CA GLY A 108 -10.95 13.46 -7.41
C GLY A 108 -11.58 14.32 -6.32
N LEU A 109 -12.82 14.78 -6.50
CA LEU A 109 -13.54 15.59 -5.51
C LEU A 109 -14.24 14.77 -4.42
N THR A 110 -14.27 13.44 -4.53
CA THR A 110 -14.97 12.56 -3.58
C THR A 110 -14.45 12.69 -2.15
N TYR A 111 -13.17 13.05 -1.97
CA TYR A 111 -12.61 13.28 -0.63
C TYR A 111 -13.29 14.41 0.13
N LYS A 112 -13.95 15.35 -0.57
CA LYS A 112 -14.73 16.42 0.04
C LYS A 112 -15.95 15.95 0.81
N PHE A 113 -16.38 14.72 0.53
CA PHE A 113 -17.56 14.09 1.10
C PHE A 113 -17.22 12.93 2.05
N ARG A 114 -15.99 12.89 2.57
CA ARG A 114 -15.58 11.86 3.54
C ARG A 114 -16.08 12.16 4.94
N ASN A 115 -16.51 11.12 5.65
CA ASN A 115 -16.74 11.14 7.08
C ASN A 115 -15.41 10.86 7.79
N TYR A 116 -14.92 11.82 8.59
CA TYR A 116 -13.62 11.70 9.26
C TYR A 116 -13.50 10.47 10.19
N TYR A 117 -14.60 10.03 10.81
CA TYR A 117 -14.59 8.89 11.73
C TYR A 117 -14.67 7.55 11.01
N HIS A 118 -15.38 7.48 9.88
CA HIS A 118 -15.59 6.23 9.15
C HIS A 118 -14.64 6.04 7.95
N SER A 119 -14.13 7.12 7.36
CA SER A 119 -13.22 7.11 6.21
C SER A 119 -11.77 7.41 6.60
N ARG A 120 -11.21 6.62 7.51
CA ARG A 120 -9.80 6.77 7.94
C ARG A 120 -8.86 5.90 7.09
N PRO A 121 -7.85 6.49 6.43
CA PRO A 121 -6.84 5.76 5.67
C PRO A 121 -5.66 5.30 6.51
N TYR A 122 -5.56 5.73 7.78
CA TYR A 122 -4.52 5.34 8.74
C TYR A 122 -3.09 5.45 8.20
N GLY A 123 -2.82 6.50 7.41
CA GLY A 123 -1.50 6.80 6.86
C GLY A 123 -1.12 6.00 5.61
N ALA A 124 -1.94 5.06 5.15
CA ALA A 124 -1.68 4.36 3.88
C ALA A 124 -1.81 5.30 2.66
N ASP A 125 -2.68 6.31 2.74
CA ASP A 125 -2.79 7.40 1.77
C ASP A 125 -1.50 8.21 1.67
N ALA A 126 -0.92 8.53 2.83
CA ALA A 126 0.37 9.20 2.94
C ALA A 126 1.51 8.32 2.39
N GLN A 127 1.57 7.06 2.82
CA GLN A 127 2.58 6.11 2.36
C GLN A 127 2.57 5.99 0.84
N LEU A 128 1.38 5.85 0.24
CA LEU A 128 1.22 5.74 -1.20
C LEU A 128 1.67 7.01 -1.93
N TYR A 129 1.25 8.18 -1.44
CA TYR A 129 1.64 9.46 -2.03
C TYR A 129 3.15 9.70 -1.97
N GLU A 130 3.78 9.44 -0.82
CA GLU A 130 5.22 9.64 -0.65
C GLU A 130 6.04 8.59 -1.42
N MET A 131 5.53 7.36 -1.60
CA MET A 131 6.15 6.41 -2.52
C MET A 131 6.17 6.94 -3.94
N LEU A 132 5.05 7.44 -4.47
CA LEU A 132 5.04 8.01 -5.82
C LEU A 132 5.87 9.29 -5.94
N ARG A 133 5.79 10.18 -4.95
CA ARG A 133 6.52 11.46 -4.94
C ARG A 133 8.03 11.29 -4.96
N HIS A 134 8.55 10.27 -4.28
CA HIS A 134 9.99 10.02 -4.16
C HIS A 134 10.48 8.94 -5.14
N ALA A 135 9.61 8.34 -5.96
CA ALA A 135 10.06 7.43 -7.01
C ALA A 135 11.05 8.16 -7.95
N ARG A 136 12.10 7.45 -8.34
CA ARG A 136 13.23 7.99 -9.11
C ARG A 136 12.88 8.13 -10.58
N GLY A 137 13.59 9.04 -11.26
CA GLY A 137 13.34 9.34 -12.66
C GLY A 137 11.99 10.02 -12.88
N PRO A 138 11.48 10.03 -14.13
CA PRO A 138 10.26 10.78 -14.46
C PRO A 138 8.97 10.08 -14.01
N TYR A 139 9.01 8.77 -13.70
CA TYR A 139 7.80 7.98 -13.51
C TYR A 139 7.00 8.37 -12.27
N GLY A 140 7.63 8.82 -11.19
CA GLY A 140 6.92 9.27 -9.98
C GLY A 140 6.04 10.49 -10.24
N GLU A 141 6.62 11.52 -10.84
CA GLU A 141 5.91 12.74 -11.23
C GLU A 141 4.86 12.44 -12.32
N LEU A 142 5.21 11.63 -13.32
CA LEU A 142 4.30 11.22 -14.39
C LEU A 142 3.10 10.44 -13.85
N ALA A 143 3.31 9.51 -12.90
CA ALA A 143 2.24 8.76 -12.26
C ALA A 143 1.29 9.70 -11.52
N LEU A 144 1.81 10.62 -10.71
CA LEU A 144 0.98 11.60 -9.98
C LEU A 144 0.19 12.51 -10.94
N ASP A 145 0.81 12.95 -12.03
CA ASP A 145 0.15 13.77 -13.06
C ASP A 145 -0.95 12.99 -13.81
N GLN A 146 -0.67 11.76 -14.25
CA GLN A 146 -1.65 10.93 -14.95
C GLN A 146 -2.83 10.54 -14.04
N ILE A 147 -2.57 10.17 -12.78
CA ILE A 147 -3.60 9.95 -11.77
C ILE A 147 -4.44 11.22 -11.62
N ARG A 148 -3.82 12.40 -11.51
CA ARG A 148 -4.55 13.67 -11.36
C ARG A 148 -5.45 13.90 -12.56
N LYS A 149 -4.93 13.78 -13.78
CA LYS A 149 -5.69 13.96 -15.03
C LYS A 149 -6.86 12.99 -15.12
N PHE A 150 -6.67 11.74 -14.70
CA PHE A 150 -7.72 10.72 -14.70
C PHE A 150 -8.80 10.99 -13.65
N PHE A 151 -8.43 11.32 -12.40
CA PHE A 151 -9.42 11.48 -11.33
C PHE A 151 -10.07 12.86 -11.31
N PHE A 152 -9.41 13.92 -11.74
CA PHE A 152 -9.95 15.29 -11.72
C PHE A 152 -10.46 15.75 -13.10
N THR A 153 -10.90 14.80 -13.94
CA THR A 153 -11.49 15.07 -15.25
C THR A 153 -12.72 15.98 -15.12
N GLY A 154 -12.91 16.88 -16.08
CA GLY A 154 -14.05 17.81 -16.07
C GLY A 154 -13.86 19.01 -15.13
N LEU A 155 -12.67 19.21 -14.57
CA LEU A 155 -12.29 20.43 -13.85
C LEU A 155 -11.25 21.22 -14.63
N ASP A 156 -11.41 22.54 -14.71
CA ASP A 156 -10.38 23.41 -15.27
C ASP A 156 -9.14 23.51 -14.35
N ALA A 157 -7.97 23.71 -14.96
CA ALA A 157 -6.66 23.75 -14.30
C ALA A 157 -6.53 24.79 -13.17
N ALA A 158 -7.47 25.74 -13.06
CA ALA A 158 -7.45 26.88 -12.16
C ALA A 158 -8.45 26.84 -10.97
N ASN A 159 -9.22 25.75 -10.79
CA ASN A 159 -10.20 25.47 -9.70
C ASN A 159 -11.68 25.46 -10.12
N SER A 160 -12.36 24.36 -9.74
CA SER A 160 -13.78 24.26 -9.32
C SER A 160 -14.91 24.57 -10.31
N VAL A 161 -14.64 24.88 -11.58
CA VAL A 161 -15.69 25.04 -12.60
C VAL A 161 -15.70 23.82 -13.52
N PRO A 162 -16.87 23.20 -13.76
CA PRO A 162 -17.00 22.13 -14.73
C PRO A 162 -16.60 22.61 -16.13
N ALA A 163 -15.64 21.94 -16.76
CA ALA A 163 -15.32 22.18 -18.17
C ALA A 163 -16.53 21.74 -19.02
N GLN A 164 -17.20 22.68 -19.69
CA GLN A 164 -18.52 22.47 -20.32
C GLN A 164 -18.50 21.54 -21.56
N THR A 165 -17.35 21.03 -22.00
CA THR A 165 -17.21 20.44 -23.35
C THR A 165 -16.67 19.01 -23.41
N ALA A 166 -16.26 18.39 -22.29
CA ALA A 166 -15.76 17.01 -22.30
C ALA A 166 -16.87 16.01 -21.97
N PRO A 167 -17.05 14.92 -22.74
CA PRO A 167 -17.93 13.83 -22.33
C PRO A 167 -17.40 13.20 -21.03
N ILE A 168 -18.24 13.17 -20.00
CA ILE A 168 -17.94 12.58 -18.70
C ILE A 168 -18.97 11.50 -18.37
N ASP A 169 -18.57 10.50 -17.59
CA ASP A 169 -19.48 9.47 -17.09
C ASP A 169 -20.49 10.00 -16.06
N VAL A 170 -21.58 9.26 -15.88
CA VAL A 170 -22.70 9.62 -15.01
C VAL A 170 -22.25 9.82 -13.56
N GLU A 171 -21.35 8.97 -13.07
CA GLU A 171 -20.81 9.06 -11.72
C GLU A 171 -19.97 10.34 -11.53
N THR A 172 -19.14 10.69 -12.52
CA THR A 172 -18.39 11.95 -12.52
C THR A 172 -19.33 13.16 -12.52
N GLN A 173 -20.36 13.15 -13.37
CA GLN A 173 -21.36 14.22 -13.41
C GLN A 173 -22.09 14.37 -12.05
N ALA A 174 -22.45 13.24 -11.42
CA ALA A 174 -23.08 13.24 -10.10
C ALA A 174 -22.17 13.85 -9.02
N VAL A 175 -20.89 13.48 -8.98
CA VAL A 175 -19.93 14.04 -8.01
C VAL A 175 -19.69 15.54 -8.26
N LEU A 176 -19.59 15.97 -9.52
CA LEU A 176 -19.43 17.38 -9.87
C LEU A 176 -20.63 18.22 -9.43
N HIS A 177 -21.85 17.69 -9.57
CA HIS A 177 -23.06 18.35 -9.10
C HIS A 177 -23.03 18.59 -7.57
N LEU A 178 -22.64 17.56 -6.81
CA LEU A 178 -22.54 17.63 -5.34
C LEU A 178 -21.49 18.65 -4.87
N ASN A 179 -20.44 18.94 -5.66
CA ASN A 179 -19.36 19.85 -5.26
C ASN A 179 -19.84 21.27 -4.90
N SER A 180 -21.00 21.70 -5.40
CA SER A 180 -21.65 22.97 -5.02
C SER A 180 -21.91 23.12 -3.51
N GLN A 181 -21.93 22.02 -2.76
CA GLN A 181 -22.21 21.99 -1.32
C GLN A 181 -20.99 22.29 -0.42
N VAL A 182 -19.78 22.32 -0.99
CA VAL A 182 -18.53 22.52 -0.24
C VAL A 182 -18.18 24.01 -0.22
N LYS A 183 -18.17 24.63 0.97
CA LYS A 183 -17.93 26.08 1.11
C LYS A 183 -16.46 26.45 0.99
N ALA A 184 -15.59 25.64 1.58
CA ALA A 184 -14.16 25.90 1.64
C ALA A 184 -13.38 24.59 1.78
N ASP A 185 -12.24 24.54 1.11
CA ASP A 185 -11.29 23.45 1.11
C ASP A 185 -9.89 24.05 1.04
N SER A 186 -9.09 23.84 2.09
CA SER A 186 -7.74 24.40 2.19
C SER A 186 -6.72 23.36 2.66
N PRO A 187 -5.46 23.46 2.18
CA PRO A 187 -4.41 22.57 2.63
C PRO A 187 -4.18 22.74 4.14
N HIS A 188 -3.99 21.60 4.82
CA HIS A 188 -3.76 21.52 6.25
C HIS A 188 -2.50 20.70 6.53
N SER A 189 -1.54 21.34 7.19
CA SER A 189 -0.33 20.70 7.71
C SER A 189 -0.54 20.27 9.16
N VAL A 190 -0.16 19.04 9.47
CA VAL A 190 -0.22 18.47 10.82
C VAL A 190 1.13 18.71 11.51
N LYS A 191 1.11 19.03 12.81
CA LYS A 191 2.35 19.21 13.58
C LYS A 191 3.23 17.94 13.49
N GLY A 192 4.53 18.14 13.22
CA GLY A 192 5.50 17.05 13.07
C GLY A 192 5.44 16.32 11.72
N TRP A 193 4.58 16.76 10.81
CA TRP A 193 4.55 16.25 9.44
C TRP A 193 5.76 16.74 8.63
N TYR A 194 6.41 15.82 7.92
CA TYR A 194 7.39 16.11 6.89
C TYR A 194 7.32 15.06 5.77
N SER A 195 7.79 15.44 4.58
CA SER A 195 7.92 14.56 3.43
C SER A 195 9.23 13.78 3.56
N ALA A 196 9.11 12.48 3.80
CA ALA A 196 10.16 11.54 4.09
C ALA A 196 10.16 10.51 2.95
N PRO A 197 11.31 10.23 2.32
CA PRO A 197 11.38 9.19 1.31
C PRO A 197 11.06 7.82 1.94
N PRO A 198 10.41 6.91 1.20
CA PRO A 198 10.20 5.55 1.67
C PRO A 198 11.53 4.83 1.89
N LEU A 199 11.61 3.95 2.89
CA LEU A 199 12.83 3.15 3.15
C LEU A 199 13.29 2.33 1.94
N CYS A 200 12.36 1.85 1.12
CA CYS A 200 12.65 1.13 -0.11
C CYS A 200 12.28 1.96 -1.35
N ILE A 201 13.25 2.70 -1.88
CA ILE A 201 13.04 3.51 -3.07
C ILE A 201 12.77 2.67 -4.33
N GLY A 202 13.42 1.51 -4.46
CA GLY A 202 13.19 0.61 -5.59
C GLY A 202 11.74 0.10 -5.67
N GLN A 203 11.05 -0.05 -4.53
CA GLN A 203 9.62 -0.41 -4.56
C GLN A 203 8.72 0.76 -5.00
N ALA A 204 9.11 1.99 -4.69
CA ALA A 204 8.45 3.19 -5.18
C ALA A 204 8.59 3.32 -6.71
N ASP A 205 9.76 3.00 -7.26
CA ASP A 205 9.99 3.01 -8.71
C ASP A 205 9.09 2.00 -9.44
N LEU A 206 8.97 0.78 -8.91
CA LEU A 206 8.07 -0.23 -9.49
C LEU A 206 6.60 0.21 -9.44
N LEU A 207 6.16 0.76 -8.29
CA LEU A 207 4.81 1.30 -8.17
C LEU A 207 4.55 2.39 -9.22
N ALA A 208 5.48 3.33 -9.38
CA ALA A 208 5.32 4.44 -10.32
C ALA A 208 5.23 3.93 -11.78
N ASP A 209 6.12 3.01 -12.16
CA ASP A 209 6.11 2.38 -13.49
C ASP A 209 4.82 1.58 -13.74
N ASP A 210 4.37 0.77 -12.78
CA ASP A 210 3.14 -0.04 -12.93
C ASP A 210 1.88 0.83 -13.02
N VAL A 211 1.84 1.95 -12.30
CA VAL A 211 0.76 2.93 -12.38
C VAL A 211 0.71 3.58 -13.75
N VAL A 212 1.86 4.00 -14.28
CA VAL A 212 1.95 4.64 -15.59
C VAL A 212 1.55 3.67 -16.70
N ARG A 213 1.97 2.41 -16.61
CA ARG A 213 1.51 1.33 -17.51
C ARG A 213 0.00 1.16 -17.42
N LEU A 214 -0.53 0.92 -16.22
CA LEU A 214 -1.96 0.67 -16.06
C LEU A 214 -2.83 1.84 -16.58
N LEU A 215 -2.44 3.09 -16.29
CA LEU A 215 -3.15 4.28 -16.75
C LEU A 215 -3.05 4.53 -18.26
N SER A 216 -2.15 3.85 -18.99
CA SER A 216 -2.17 3.90 -20.46
C SER A 216 -3.41 3.25 -21.06
N LEU A 217 -4.13 2.42 -20.29
CA LEU A 217 -5.38 1.76 -20.68
C LEU A 217 -6.64 2.55 -20.27
N LYS A 218 -6.50 3.73 -19.67
CA LYS A 218 -7.63 4.48 -19.07
C LYS A 218 -8.75 4.81 -20.05
N ASP A 219 -8.44 4.98 -21.32
CA ASP A 219 -9.39 5.33 -22.38
C ASP A 219 -10.02 4.10 -23.03
N LEU A 220 -9.55 2.89 -22.68
CA LEU A 220 -10.02 1.59 -23.17
C LEU A 220 -10.88 0.83 -22.14
N LEU A 221 -10.84 1.27 -20.89
CA LEU A 221 -11.52 0.63 -19.78
C LEU A 221 -12.58 1.55 -19.16
N PRO A 222 -13.72 1.01 -18.72
CA PRO A 222 -14.64 1.78 -17.89
C PRO A 222 -13.94 2.34 -16.65
N ARG A 223 -14.26 3.59 -16.28
CA ARG A 223 -13.68 4.28 -15.13
C ARG A 223 -13.73 3.44 -13.86
N ILE A 224 -14.88 2.82 -13.57
CA ILE A 224 -15.06 1.97 -12.39
C ILE A 224 -14.06 0.81 -12.37
N THR A 225 -13.85 0.15 -13.51
CA THR A 225 -12.88 -0.94 -13.66
C THR A 225 -11.45 -0.45 -13.44
N MET A 226 -11.07 0.67 -14.04
CA MET A 226 -9.76 1.29 -13.83
C MET A 226 -9.52 1.65 -12.35
N VAL A 227 -10.54 2.16 -11.66
CA VAL A 227 -10.47 2.46 -10.22
C VAL A 227 -10.29 1.20 -9.39
N GLU A 228 -11.00 0.10 -9.70
CA GLU A 228 -10.79 -1.18 -9.02
C GLU A 228 -9.38 -1.72 -9.26
N TYR A 229 -8.86 -1.68 -10.48
CA TYR A 229 -7.49 -2.10 -10.79
C TYR A 229 -6.44 -1.27 -10.06
N LEU A 230 -6.59 0.06 -10.03
CA LEU A 230 -5.70 0.94 -9.27
C LEU A 230 -5.73 0.63 -7.78
N LYS A 231 -6.91 0.34 -7.20
CA LYS A 231 -7.00 -0.05 -5.78
C LYS A 231 -6.26 -1.35 -5.50
N ILE A 232 -6.40 -2.37 -6.36
CA ILE A 232 -5.69 -3.64 -6.23
C ILE A 232 -4.18 -3.41 -6.34
N LEU A 233 -3.74 -2.67 -7.37
CA LEU A 233 -2.33 -2.36 -7.61
C LEU A 233 -1.73 -1.59 -6.42
N PHE A 234 -2.39 -0.52 -5.96
CA PHE A 234 -1.93 0.26 -4.81
C PHE A 234 -1.84 -0.57 -3.54
N ALA A 235 -2.84 -1.41 -3.26
CA ALA A 235 -2.83 -2.29 -2.08
C ALA A 235 -1.63 -3.25 -2.14
N PHE A 236 -1.41 -3.85 -3.31
CA PHE A 236 -0.32 -4.80 -3.53
C PHE A 236 1.07 -4.15 -3.38
N HIS A 237 1.30 -2.99 -3.99
CA HIS A 237 2.59 -2.28 -3.84
C HIS A 237 2.81 -1.75 -2.42
N LEU A 238 1.76 -1.32 -1.72
CA LEU A 238 1.86 -0.96 -0.30
C LEU A 238 2.25 -2.19 0.54
N ALA A 239 1.68 -3.35 0.25
CA ALA A 239 2.03 -4.61 0.92
C ALA A 239 3.50 -4.98 0.66
N LEU A 240 3.93 -5.01 -0.60
CA LEU A 240 5.33 -5.30 -0.97
C LEU A 240 6.31 -4.31 -0.33
N GLY A 241 5.96 -3.02 -0.29
CA GLY A 241 6.74 -2.00 0.41
C GLY A 241 6.88 -2.31 1.90
N GLN A 242 5.79 -2.69 2.57
CA GLN A 242 5.83 -3.09 3.98
C GLN A 242 6.65 -4.36 4.20
N LEU A 243 6.51 -5.37 3.34
CA LEU A 243 7.31 -6.60 3.41
C LEU A 243 8.81 -6.30 3.29
N LYS A 244 9.21 -5.46 2.33
CA LYS A 244 10.61 -5.03 2.19
C LYS A 244 11.11 -4.26 3.41
N THR A 245 10.30 -3.35 3.95
CA THR A 245 10.63 -2.62 5.20
C THR A 245 10.87 -3.56 6.38
N MET A 246 10.12 -4.66 6.50
CA MET A 246 10.34 -5.67 7.55
C MET A 246 11.67 -6.43 7.42
N LYS A 247 12.31 -6.44 6.24
CA LYS A 247 13.67 -6.96 6.06
C LYS A 247 14.74 -5.88 6.24
N LEU A 248 14.52 -4.73 5.60
CA LEU A 248 15.47 -3.62 5.54
C LEU A 248 15.79 -3.06 6.93
N LEU A 249 14.74 -2.76 7.72
CA LEU A 249 14.91 -2.02 8.95
C LEU A 249 15.66 -2.81 10.04
N PRO A 250 15.32 -4.08 10.33
CA PRO A 250 16.08 -4.86 11.31
C PRO A 250 17.56 -5.02 10.93
N GLN A 251 17.87 -5.23 9.65
CA GLN A 251 19.25 -5.33 9.21
C GLN A 251 20.01 -4.00 9.34
N ALA A 252 19.35 -2.88 9.04
CA ALA A 252 19.97 -1.57 9.18
C ALA A 252 20.28 -1.23 10.65
N VAL A 253 19.35 -1.59 11.56
CA VAL A 253 19.56 -1.44 13.01
C VAL A 253 20.69 -2.34 13.51
N ALA A 254 20.71 -3.62 13.13
CA ALA A 254 21.75 -4.55 13.55
C ALA A 254 23.16 -4.11 13.12
N ARG A 255 23.27 -3.40 11.99
CA ARG A 255 24.54 -2.86 11.49
C ARG A 255 24.84 -1.44 11.98
N SER A 256 23.90 -0.78 12.67
CA SER A 256 23.92 0.67 12.93
C SER A 256 24.21 1.50 11.66
N ALA A 257 23.80 1.00 10.49
CA ALA A 257 24.03 1.61 9.20
C ALA A 257 23.06 1.02 8.16
N THR A 258 22.63 1.84 7.20
CA THR A 258 21.85 1.32 6.06
C THR A 258 22.70 0.40 5.18
N ASP A 259 22.07 -0.56 4.53
CA ASP A 259 22.75 -1.40 3.55
C ASP A 259 23.39 -0.54 2.43
N PRO A 260 24.66 -0.78 2.06
CA PRO A 260 25.35 0.01 1.04
C PRO A 260 24.66 0.03 -0.33
N ALA A 261 23.97 -1.05 -0.70
CA ALA A 261 23.21 -1.16 -1.93
C ALA A 261 21.85 -0.42 -1.87
N CYS A 262 21.48 0.16 -0.72
CA CYS A 262 20.25 0.89 -0.54
C CYS A 262 20.49 2.41 -0.43
N GLY A 263 19.50 3.19 -0.87
CA GLY A 263 19.52 4.64 -0.91
C GLY A 263 19.05 5.17 -2.26
N HIS A 264 18.70 6.45 -2.30
CA HIS A 264 18.17 7.10 -3.51
C HIS A 264 19.11 6.92 -4.72
N ASP A 265 20.41 7.22 -4.54
CA ASP A 265 21.38 7.20 -5.64
C ASP A 265 22.10 5.85 -5.83
N ARG A 266 21.84 4.87 -4.95
CA ARG A 266 22.56 3.59 -4.91
C ARG A 266 21.69 2.37 -5.16
N CYS A 267 20.37 2.50 -5.01
CA CYS A 267 19.48 1.35 -5.14
C CYS A 267 19.58 0.76 -6.56
N PRO A 268 19.91 -0.55 -6.70
CA PRO A 268 20.14 -1.17 -8.00
C PRO A 268 18.84 -1.44 -8.77
N ALA A 269 17.69 -1.28 -8.11
CA ALA A 269 16.40 -1.48 -8.76
C ALA A 269 16.24 -0.52 -9.94
N SER A 270 15.72 -1.03 -11.05
CA SER A 270 15.47 -0.26 -12.26
C SER A 270 14.23 -0.80 -12.94
N ALA A 271 13.14 -0.03 -12.93
CA ALA A 271 11.86 -0.47 -13.47
C ALA A 271 11.91 -0.80 -14.99
N ALA A 272 12.88 -0.26 -15.71
CA ALA A 272 13.10 -0.51 -17.13
C ALA A 272 13.92 -1.78 -17.44
N ALA A 273 14.60 -2.36 -16.45
CA ALA A 273 15.41 -3.57 -16.66
C ALA A 273 14.53 -4.83 -16.80
N PRO A 274 14.98 -5.87 -17.52
CA PRO A 274 14.26 -7.14 -17.62
C PRO A 274 13.99 -7.80 -16.25
N ASP A 275 14.97 -7.74 -15.35
CA ASP A 275 14.82 -8.03 -13.92
C ASP A 275 14.94 -6.72 -13.13
N PRO A 276 13.80 -6.11 -12.76
CA PRO A 276 13.81 -4.80 -12.13
C PRO A 276 14.46 -4.74 -10.74
N LEU A 277 14.68 -5.89 -10.11
CA LEU A 277 15.26 -5.99 -8.77
C LEU A 277 16.63 -6.67 -8.81
N ALA A 278 17.28 -6.79 -9.98
CA ALA A 278 18.64 -7.30 -10.13
C ALA A 278 19.59 -6.66 -9.11
N GLY A 279 20.32 -7.48 -8.36
CA GLY A 279 21.25 -7.01 -7.31
C GLY A 279 20.60 -6.47 -6.03
N CYS A 280 19.27 -6.42 -5.90
CA CYS A 280 18.61 -6.03 -4.65
C CYS A 280 18.71 -7.16 -3.59
N PRO A 281 19.34 -6.93 -2.43
CA PRO A 281 19.45 -7.97 -1.39
C PRO A 281 18.16 -8.17 -0.58
N PHE A 282 17.15 -7.32 -0.79
CA PHE A 282 15.89 -7.29 -0.05
C PHE A 282 14.69 -7.67 -0.92
N ARG A 283 14.88 -8.58 -1.88
CA ARG A 283 13.76 -9.15 -2.65
C ARG A 283 12.73 -9.78 -1.74
N VAL A 284 11.48 -9.80 -2.20
CA VAL A 284 10.40 -10.51 -1.53
C VAL A 284 10.26 -11.86 -2.24
N GLY A 285 10.20 -12.97 -1.50
CA GLY A 285 9.81 -14.27 -2.04
C GLY A 285 8.51 -14.76 -1.41
N LEU A 286 7.46 -14.89 -2.21
CA LEU A 286 6.12 -15.39 -1.81
C LEU A 286 5.80 -16.60 -2.67
N PHE A 287 5.79 -17.79 -2.08
CA PHE A 287 5.21 -18.94 -2.77
C PHE A 287 3.69 -18.85 -2.71
N VAL A 288 3.02 -18.82 -3.87
CA VAL A 288 1.58 -18.62 -3.97
C VAL A 288 0.84 -19.90 -4.38
N ASP A 289 -0.22 -20.24 -3.64
CA ASP A 289 -1.19 -21.26 -4.03
C ASP A 289 -2.18 -20.67 -5.03
N VAL A 290 -2.05 -21.06 -6.31
CA VAL A 290 -2.90 -20.55 -7.40
C VAL A 290 -4.20 -21.32 -7.55
N ALA A 291 -4.20 -22.60 -7.14
CA ALA A 291 -5.42 -23.39 -7.04
C ALA A 291 -6.39 -22.78 -6.02
N GLY A 292 -5.85 -22.15 -4.97
CA GLY A 292 -6.62 -21.46 -3.94
C GLY A 292 -7.36 -22.42 -3.01
N ALA A 293 -7.04 -23.72 -3.07
CA ALA A 293 -7.73 -24.77 -2.34
C ALA A 293 -6.98 -25.13 -1.04
N PRO A 294 -7.62 -24.98 0.15
CA PRO A 294 -6.98 -25.35 1.42
C PRO A 294 -6.69 -26.86 1.49
N GLY A 295 -5.66 -27.23 2.24
CA GLY A 295 -5.34 -28.65 2.51
C GLY A 295 -4.61 -29.37 1.39
N THR A 296 -4.30 -28.70 0.28
CA THR A 296 -3.43 -29.24 -0.78
C THR A 296 -1.94 -29.11 -0.40
N PRO A 297 -1.03 -29.89 -1.02
CA PRO A 297 0.41 -29.70 -0.82
C PRO A 297 0.90 -28.30 -1.19
N ALA A 298 0.38 -27.70 -2.27
CA ALA A 298 0.70 -26.32 -2.64
C ALA A 298 0.22 -25.32 -1.57
N ALA A 299 -0.98 -25.51 -1.03
CA ALA A 299 -1.46 -24.71 0.09
C ALA A 299 -0.55 -24.84 1.32
N ALA A 300 -0.03 -26.02 1.64
CA ALA A 300 0.90 -26.21 2.76
C ALA A 300 2.21 -25.40 2.58
N LEU A 301 2.79 -25.41 1.37
CA LEU A 301 3.96 -24.59 1.05
C LEU A 301 3.64 -23.08 1.14
N ALA A 302 2.46 -22.66 0.67
CA ALA A 302 2.04 -21.26 0.75
C ALA A 302 1.72 -20.81 2.20
N GLU A 303 1.23 -21.71 3.05
CA GLU A 303 1.06 -21.49 4.49
C GLU A 303 2.40 -21.32 5.20
N HIS A 304 3.38 -22.17 4.87
CA HIS A 304 4.75 -22.07 5.37
C HIS A 304 5.40 -20.73 4.96
N SER A 305 5.27 -20.35 3.69
CA SER A 305 5.76 -19.06 3.19
C SER A 305 5.12 -17.88 3.97
N ALA A 306 3.80 -17.89 4.15
CA ALA A 306 3.10 -16.85 4.90
C ALA A 306 3.54 -16.80 6.38
N GLU A 307 3.67 -17.95 7.03
CA GLU A 307 4.13 -18.01 8.41
C GLU A 307 5.56 -17.47 8.56
N HIS A 308 6.47 -17.82 7.64
CA HIS A 308 7.84 -17.33 7.65
C HIS A 308 7.92 -15.79 7.58
N TRP A 309 7.06 -15.17 6.77
CA TRP A 309 6.96 -13.71 6.69
C TRP A 309 6.40 -13.09 7.97
N LEU A 310 5.35 -13.67 8.55
CA LEU A 310 4.75 -13.14 9.79
C LEU A 310 5.72 -13.24 10.99
N ARG A 311 6.59 -14.25 11.03
CA ARG A 311 7.63 -14.38 12.06
C ARG A 311 8.66 -13.23 12.06
N ARG A 312 8.72 -12.40 11.01
CA ARG A 312 9.60 -11.20 10.96
C ARG A 312 9.07 -10.02 11.77
N ILE A 313 7.77 -10.01 12.07
CA ILE A 313 7.11 -8.86 12.69
C ILE A 313 7.77 -8.44 14.01
N PRO A 314 8.11 -9.34 14.96
CA PRO A 314 8.78 -8.93 16.20
C PRO A 314 10.10 -8.20 15.98
N GLY A 315 10.93 -8.68 15.05
CA GLY A 315 12.20 -8.03 14.68
C GLY A 315 11.98 -6.64 14.08
N PHE A 316 10.96 -6.49 13.22
CA PHE A 316 10.57 -5.19 12.70
C PHE A 316 10.06 -4.24 13.79
N VAL A 317 9.24 -4.72 14.74
CA VAL A 317 8.74 -3.90 15.85
C VAL A 317 9.89 -3.40 16.71
N ARG A 318 10.82 -4.28 17.09
CA ARG A 318 12.02 -3.88 17.85
C ARG A 318 12.81 -2.81 17.10
N ALA A 319 13.09 -3.04 15.82
CA ALA A 319 13.88 -2.11 15.00
C ALA A 319 13.18 -0.74 14.80
N ALA A 320 11.86 -0.72 14.66
CA ALA A 320 11.09 0.52 14.59
C ALA A 320 11.12 1.29 15.92
N TYR A 321 11.04 0.60 17.06
CA TYR A 321 11.26 1.22 18.36
C TYR A 321 12.68 1.77 18.47
N THR A 322 13.70 1.02 18.08
CA THR A 322 15.09 1.49 18.06
C THR A 322 15.21 2.82 17.33
N ILE A 323 14.71 2.94 16.10
CA ILE A 323 14.75 4.22 15.37
C ILE A 323 14.00 5.32 16.10
N ARG A 324 12.78 5.05 16.60
CA ARG A 324 12.01 6.08 17.30
C ARG A 324 12.70 6.55 18.59
N LYS A 325 13.37 5.65 19.29
CA LYS A 325 14.08 5.98 20.54
C LYS A 325 15.42 6.68 20.30
N LEU A 326 16.10 6.34 19.21
CA LEU A 326 17.26 7.11 18.75
C LEU A 326 16.87 8.53 18.32
N ASP A 327 15.69 8.73 17.73
CA ASP A 327 15.15 10.07 17.40
C ASP A 327 14.89 10.91 18.65
N GLU A 328 14.24 10.33 19.67
CA GLU A 328 14.04 11.00 20.96
C GLU A 328 15.36 11.36 21.66
N PHE A 329 16.37 10.49 21.55
CA PHE A 329 17.70 10.73 22.08
C PHE A 329 18.46 11.81 21.29
N ALA A 330 18.37 11.80 19.96
CA ALA A 330 18.96 12.83 19.10
C ALA A 330 18.38 14.22 19.42
N GLU A 331 17.07 14.32 19.58
CA GLU A 331 16.40 15.56 19.97
C GLU A 331 16.79 16.02 21.39
N HIS A 332 17.07 15.09 22.30
CA HIS A 332 17.63 15.42 23.62
C HIS A 332 19.04 16.02 23.53
N LEU A 333 19.92 15.43 22.71
CA LEU A 333 21.28 15.97 22.48
C LEU A 333 21.25 17.36 21.83
N VAL A 334 20.32 17.59 20.89
CA VAL A 334 20.07 18.92 20.31
C VAL A 334 19.65 19.91 21.39
N GLY A 335 18.74 19.51 22.28
CA GLY A 335 18.31 20.35 23.40
C GLY A 335 19.44 20.69 24.39
N GLN A 336 20.46 19.84 24.49
CA GLN A 336 21.67 20.08 25.29
C GLN A 336 22.77 20.84 24.54
N GLY A 337 22.59 21.15 23.25
CA GLY A 337 23.64 21.75 22.41
C GLY A 337 24.80 20.83 22.08
N LYS A 338 24.66 19.51 22.29
CA LYS A 338 25.69 18.49 21.98
C LYS A 338 25.63 18.01 20.53
N GLU A 339 24.50 18.23 19.86
CA GLU A 339 24.29 17.93 18.45
C GLU A 339 23.54 19.08 17.78
N THR A 340 23.68 19.19 16.46
CA THR A 340 22.99 20.21 15.68
C THR A 340 21.79 19.61 14.96
N ARG A 341 20.63 20.27 15.07
CA ARG A 341 19.45 19.86 14.30
C ARG A 341 19.74 20.04 12.80
N PRO A 342 19.46 19.04 11.94
CA PRO A 342 19.62 19.17 10.50
C PRO A 342 18.83 20.37 9.95
N VAL A 343 19.34 21.01 8.89
CA VAL A 343 18.70 22.19 8.24
C VAL A 343 17.25 21.92 7.83
N ARG A 344 16.95 20.68 7.42
CA ARG A 344 15.59 20.23 7.05
C ARG A 344 14.65 20.03 8.25
N GLY A 345 15.12 20.25 9.48
CA GLY A 345 14.31 20.21 10.70
C GLY A 345 14.01 18.83 11.28
N HIS A 346 14.55 17.75 10.71
CA HIS A 346 14.35 16.38 11.20
C HIS A 346 15.55 15.48 10.83
N PHE A 347 15.75 14.42 11.61
CA PHE A 347 16.74 13.37 11.34
C PHE A 347 16.19 12.31 10.38
N THR A 348 17.05 11.82 9.49
CA THR A 348 16.75 10.66 8.63
C THR A 348 17.15 9.37 9.31
N VAL A 349 16.60 8.23 8.87
CA VAL A 349 16.96 6.92 9.43
C VAL A 349 18.48 6.64 9.40
N PRO A 350 19.23 6.90 8.30
CA PRO A 350 20.69 6.76 8.32
C PRO A 350 21.39 7.60 9.39
N GLU A 351 20.95 8.84 9.64
CA GLU A 351 21.53 9.68 10.69
C GLU A 351 21.18 9.19 12.09
N LEU A 352 19.95 8.69 12.26
CA LEU A 352 19.51 8.14 13.54
C LEU A 352 20.32 6.91 13.94
N LEU A 353 20.65 6.05 12.97
CA LEU A 353 21.47 4.87 13.20
C LEU A 353 22.87 5.19 13.76
N ARG A 354 23.43 6.37 13.47
CA ARG A 354 24.71 6.83 14.05
C ARG A 354 24.66 6.93 15.57
N PHE A 355 23.51 7.35 16.13
CA PHE A 355 23.31 7.40 17.59
C PHE A 355 23.21 6.00 18.24
N GLY A 356 23.09 4.96 17.42
CA GLY A 356 23.18 3.55 17.82
C GLY A 356 24.61 3.04 18.03
N THR A 357 25.64 3.81 17.63
CA THR A 357 27.04 3.39 17.73
C THR A 357 27.67 3.69 19.10
N ASP A 358 28.80 3.04 19.38
CA ASP A 358 29.56 3.21 20.63
C ASP A 358 30.06 4.64 20.85
N ALA A 359 30.19 5.44 19.79
CA ALA A 359 30.53 6.86 19.88
C ALA A 359 29.54 7.66 20.78
N TYR A 360 28.30 7.19 20.88
CA TYR A 360 27.27 7.77 21.74
C TYR A 360 26.93 6.91 22.96
N GLY A 361 27.63 5.78 23.16
CA GLY A 361 27.29 4.75 24.15
C GLY A 361 27.04 5.35 25.54
N LYS A 362 28.02 6.08 26.09
CA LYS A 362 27.89 6.71 27.41
C LYS A 362 26.70 7.66 27.53
N SER A 363 26.53 8.58 26.57
CA SER A 363 25.41 9.55 26.61
C SER A 363 24.06 8.86 26.43
N ARG A 364 24.01 7.78 25.64
CA ARG A 364 22.83 6.97 25.42
C ARG A 364 22.45 6.21 26.70
N GLU A 365 23.41 5.56 27.33
CA GLU A 365 23.21 4.87 28.61
C GLU A 365 22.71 5.82 29.70
N GLU A 366 23.32 7.00 29.85
CA GLU A 366 22.86 8.04 30.79
C GLU A 366 21.40 8.44 30.52
N PHE A 367 21.06 8.72 29.25
CA PHE A 367 19.71 9.10 28.86
C PHE A 367 18.68 8.01 29.15
N PHE A 368 18.94 6.76 28.75
CA PHE A 368 17.99 5.67 28.95
C PHE A 368 17.95 5.16 30.38
N SER A 369 19.04 5.28 31.15
CA SER A 369 19.01 5.04 32.61
C SER A 369 18.04 5.99 33.29
N SER A 370 18.10 7.29 32.96
CA SER A 370 17.13 8.28 33.47
C SER A 370 15.68 7.93 33.08
N ARG A 371 15.46 7.40 31.86
CA ARG A 371 14.13 6.93 31.43
C ARG A 371 13.64 5.74 32.25
N LEU A 372 14.52 4.76 32.48
CA LEU A 372 14.20 3.58 33.28
C LEU A 372 13.88 3.95 34.74
N THR A 373 14.69 4.82 35.35
CA THR A 373 14.42 5.35 36.70
C THR A 373 13.04 6.02 36.76
N SER A 374 12.70 6.84 35.76
CA SER A 374 11.37 7.46 35.70
C SER A 374 10.22 6.44 35.61
N ILE A 375 10.44 5.26 35.00
CA ILE A 375 9.43 4.20 34.94
C ILE A 375 9.30 3.51 36.30
N THR A 376 10.41 3.21 36.96
CA THR A 376 10.40 2.54 38.27
C THR A 376 9.91 3.44 39.40
N ASP A 377 10.16 4.74 39.31
CA ASP A 377 9.65 5.75 40.26
C ASP A 377 8.13 5.92 40.12
N ASP A 378 7.63 5.93 38.88
CA ASP A 378 6.19 6.03 38.59
C ASP A 378 5.44 4.73 38.92
N THR A 379 6.09 3.57 38.80
CA THR A 379 5.50 2.25 39.05
C THR A 379 6.59 1.30 39.59
N PRO A 380 6.60 1.03 40.90
CA PRO A 380 7.59 0.16 41.53
C PRO A 380 7.66 -1.23 40.89
N VAL A 381 8.82 -1.88 40.93
CA VAL A 381 9.05 -3.21 40.31
C VAL A 381 8.02 -4.26 40.76
N SER A 382 7.62 -4.23 42.04
CA SER A 382 6.59 -5.13 42.60
C SER A 382 5.20 -4.96 41.96
N GLU A 383 4.90 -3.79 41.40
CA GLU A 383 3.62 -3.47 40.75
C GLU A 383 3.66 -3.69 39.23
N GLN A 384 4.83 -3.97 38.66
CA GLN A 384 4.99 -4.30 37.25
C GLN A 384 4.43 -5.71 36.97
N PRO A 385 3.96 -5.99 35.73
CA PRO A 385 3.54 -7.33 35.32
C PRO A 385 4.66 -8.36 35.53
N GLU A 386 4.30 -9.60 35.87
CA GLU A 386 5.26 -10.67 36.18
C GLU A 386 6.24 -10.94 35.02
N GLU A 387 5.76 -10.90 33.77
CA GLU A 387 6.59 -11.05 32.56
C GLU A 387 7.63 -9.92 32.39
N VAL A 388 7.45 -8.77 33.05
CA VAL A 388 8.29 -7.57 32.93
C VAL A 388 9.34 -7.47 34.04
N ARG A 389 9.04 -7.98 35.24
CA ARG A 389 9.92 -7.85 36.41
C ARG A 389 11.35 -8.36 36.17
N PRO A 390 11.56 -9.53 35.54
CA PRO A 390 12.92 -10.02 35.25
C PRO A 390 13.71 -9.08 34.34
N LEU A 391 13.03 -8.36 33.43
CA LEU A 391 13.68 -7.39 32.54
C LEU A 391 14.16 -6.15 33.28
N LEU A 392 13.70 -5.90 34.51
CA LEU A 392 14.15 -4.79 35.36
C LEU A 392 15.32 -5.19 36.28
N ASP A 393 15.61 -6.47 36.41
CA ASP A 393 16.71 -7.00 37.21
C ASP A 393 18.07 -6.64 36.57
N GLU A 394 19.05 -6.25 37.39
CA GLU A 394 20.42 -5.97 36.95
C GLU A 394 21.16 -7.25 36.54
N ALA A 395 20.76 -8.41 37.05
CA ALA A 395 21.36 -9.71 36.73
C ALA A 395 21.23 -10.10 35.23
N MET A 396 20.31 -9.47 34.48
CA MET A 396 20.13 -9.71 33.04
C MET A 396 21.31 -9.21 32.18
N GLY A 397 22.18 -8.33 32.70
CA GLY A 397 23.37 -7.86 31.98
C GLY A 397 23.10 -7.05 30.70
N LEU A 398 21.87 -6.57 30.52
CA LEU A 398 21.50 -5.69 29.40
C LEU A 398 21.87 -4.24 29.71
N ASP A 399 22.41 -3.53 28.72
CA ASP A 399 22.59 -2.08 28.85
C ASP A 399 21.24 -1.35 28.96
N PRO A 400 21.21 -0.13 29.54
CA PRO A 400 19.98 0.64 29.74
C PRO A 400 19.12 0.84 28.48
N PHE A 401 19.73 0.96 27.30
CA PHE A 401 19.00 1.15 26.06
C PHE A 401 18.30 -0.14 25.63
N GLU A 402 19.03 -1.26 25.62
CA GLU A 402 18.45 -2.56 25.31
C GLU A 402 17.38 -2.96 26.33
N LYS A 403 17.64 -2.74 27.63
CA LYS A 403 16.66 -2.95 28.70
C LYS A 403 15.37 -2.15 28.45
N TYR A 404 15.49 -0.88 28.06
CA TYR A 404 14.33 -0.05 27.72
C TYR A 404 13.57 -0.58 26.50
N LEU A 405 14.26 -1.06 25.46
CA LEU A 405 13.61 -1.67 24.29
C LEU A 405 12.86 -2.96 24.64
N GLU A 406 13.47 -3.84 25.46
CA GLU A 406 12.82 -5.09 25.89
C GLU A 406 11.57 -4.81 26.75
N LEU A 407 11.58 -3.78 27.59
CA LEU A 407 10.37 -3.34 28.30
C LEU A 407 9.26 -2.92 27.33
N LEU A 408 9.58 -2.13 26.30
CA LEU A 408 8.59 -1.74 25.28
C LEU A 408 8.05 -2.96 24.53
N MET A 409 8.91 -3.93 24.22
CA MET A 409 8.50 -5.18 23.58
C MET A 409 7.59 -6.02 24.48
N ALA A 410 7.89 -6.13 25.76
CA ALA A 410 7.03 -6.84 26.72
C ALA A 410 5.64 -6.18 26.84
N TYR A 411 5.60 -4.85 26.92
CA TYR A 411 4.34 -4.11 27.08
C TYR A 411 3.51 -3.97 25.81
N ARG A 412 4.17 -3.78 24.65
CA ARG A 412 3.52 -3.34 23.40
C ARG A 412 3.81 -4.23 22.21
N GLY A 413 4.72 -5.19 22.32
CA GLY A 413 5.09 -6.11 21.23
C GLY A 413 3.88 -6.88 20.71
N ARG A 414 3.08 -7.50 21.58
CA ARG A 414 1.83 -8.20 21.19
C ARG A 414 0.81 -7.27 20.54
N TYR A 415 0.70 -6.03 21.04
CA TYR A 415 -0.17 -5.00 20.45
C TYR A 415 0.26 -4.68 19.01
N HIS A 416 1.52 -4.32 18.81
CA HIS A 416 2.03 -3.97 17.48
C HIS A 416 1.98 -5.16 16.52
N HIS A 417 2.31 -6.37 17.00
CA HIS A 417 2.21 -7.58 16.22
C HIS A 417 0.82 -7.79 15.64
N LYS A 418 -0.22 -7.77 16.49
CA LYS A 418 -1.63 -7.91 16.03
C LYS A 418 -1.98 -6.89 14.96
N TYR A 419 -1.66 -5.63 15.20
CA TYR A 419 -2.04 -4.51 14.35
C TYR A 419 -1.28 -4.49 13.01
N ILE A 420 -0.01 -4.89 13.00
CA ILE A 420 0.77 -5.09 11.79
C ILE A 420 0.20 -6.25 10.96
N VAL A 421 -0.18 -7.36 11.60
CA VAL A 421 -0.87 -8.47 10.91
C VAL A 421 -2.18 -7.97 10.28
N ASP A 422 -2.99 -7.22 11.01
CA ASP A 422 -4.26 -6.67 10.50
C ASP A 422 -4.04 -5.72 9.31
N THR A 423 -2.95 -4.94 9.32
CA THR A 423 -2.58 -4.08 8.19
C THR A 423 -2.08 -4.88 7.00
N ILE A 424 -1.20 -5.87 7.19
CA ILE A 424 -0.73 -6.75 6.11
C ILE A 424 -1.90 -7.49 5.48
N ASP A 425 -2.80 -8.06 6.29
CA ASP A 425 -4.03 -8.70 5.82
C ASP A 425 -4.90 -7.73 4.99
N ALA A 426 -4.98 -6.46 5.40
CA ALA A 426 -5.75 -5.45 4.68
C ALA A 426 -5.10 -5.05 3.34
N LEU A 427 -3.78 -4.87 3.30
CA LEU A 427 -3.04 -4.49 2.10
C LEU A 427 -2.93 -5.63 1.09
N LEU A 428 -2.84 -6.89 1.56
CA LEU A 428 -2.91 -8.09 0.70
C LEU A 428 -4.35 -8.51 0.38
N LEU A 429 -5.34 -7.65 0.68
CA LEU A 429 -6.76 -7.84 0.36
C LEU A 429 -7.32 -9.18 0.85
N LYS A 430 -6.98 -9.62 2.06
CA LYS A 430 -7.30 -10.96 2.57
C LYS A 430 -8.75 -11.37 2.35
N ASN A 431 -8.94 -12.49 1.65
CA ASN A 431 -10.25 -13.08 1.32
C ASN A 431 -11.19 -12.13 0.54
N ARG A 432 -10.65 -11.29 -0.34
CA ARG A 432 -11.40 -10.36 -1.20
C ARG A 432 -10.89 -10.43 -2.65
N PRO A 433 -11.64 -9.92 -3.62
CA PRO A 433 -11.11 -9.74 -4.98
C PRO A 433 -9.79 -8.97 -4.94
N GLY A 434 -8.78 -9.49 -5.64
CA GLY A 434 -7.40 -8.98 -5.64
C GLY A 434 -6.54 -9.54 -4.51
N ALA A 435 -7.00 -10.56 -3.78
CA ALA A 435 -6.25 -11.15 -2.67
C ALA A 435 -4.88 -11.70 -3.12
N ALA A 436 -3.86 -11.33 -2.36
CA ALA A 436 -2.56 -11.99 -2.34
C ALA A 436 -2.40 -12.91 -1.11
N ILE A 437 -3.38 -12.92 -0.20
CA ILE A 437 -3.41 -13.78 0.97
C ILE A 437 -4.84 -14.28 1.23
N ALA A 438 -4.96 -15.54 1.62
CA ALA A 438 -6.23 -16.14 2.03
C ALA A 438 -6.10 -16.81 3.40
N GLN A 439 -7.21 -16.92 4.10
CA GLN A 439 -7.31 -17.66 5.35
C GLN A 439 -8.71 -18.25 5.48
N PRO A 440 -8.88 -19.59 5.45
CA PRO A 440 -10.17 -20.21 5.72
C PRO A 440 -10.55 -20.02 7.20
N HIS A 441 -11.83 -20.22 7.53
CA HIS A 441 -12.31 -20.06 8.90
C HIS A 441 -11.51 -20.97 9.85
N ARG A 442 -10.90 -20.38 10.89
CA ARG A 442 -10.00 -21.05 11.86
C ARG A 442 -8.77 -21.76 11.25
N GLY A 443 -8.46 -21.54 9.97
CA GLY A 443 -7.26 -22.09 9.34
C GLY A 443 -6.07 -21.14 9.34
N ARG A 444 -5.01 -21.56 8.65
CA ARG A 444 -3.77 -20.80 8.51
C ARG A 444 -3.85 -19.81 7.34
N ARG A 445 -3.06 -18.74 7.43
CA ARG A 445 -2.88 -17.80 6.32
C ARG A 445 -2.01 -18.47 5.27
N ARG A 446 -2.36 -18.32 4.00
CA ARG A 446 -1.55 -18.74 2.86
C ARG A 446 -1.51 -17.65 1.80
N PHE A 447 -0.38 -17.47 1.14
CA PHE A 447 -0.35 -16.58 -0.02
C PHE A 447 -1.08 -17.24 -1.18
N VAL A 448 -1.86 -16.45 -1.90
CA VAL A 448 -2.64 -16.89 -3.07
C VAL A 448 -2.46 -15.88 -4.19
N LEU A 449 -2.88 -16.25 -5.39
CA LEU A 449 -2.95 -15.35 -6.53
C LEU A 449 -4.39 -15.31 -7.04
N ASP A 450 -5.19 -14.41 -6.47
CA ASP A 450 -6.59 -14.22 -6.88
C ASP A 450 -6.69 -13.73 -8.33
N SER A 451 -7.76 -14.13 -9.02
CA SER A 451 -8.01 -13.80 -10.43
C SER A 451 -7.93 -12.30 -10.72
N ALA A 452 -8.46 -11.45 -9.83
CA ALA A 452 -8.45 -10.01 -10.06
C ALA A 452 -7.06 -9.39 -9.88
N LEU A 453 -6.20 -9.95 -9.00
CA LEU A 453 -4.81 -9.54 -8.90
C LEU A 453 -4.05 -9.99 -10.15
N LEU A 454 -4.21 -11.25 -10.56
CA LEU A 454 -3.60 -11.80 -11.77
C LEU A 454 -3.95 -10.98 -13.01
N GLU A 455 -5.22 -10.61 -13.15
CA GLU A 455 -5.74 -9.77 -14.25
C GLU A 455 -5.11 -8.37 -14.28
N VAL A 456 -4.85 -7.76 -13.12
CA VAL A 456 -4.14 -6.47 -13.06
C VAL A 456 -2.68 -6.66 -13.46
N LEU A 457 -1.99 -7.66 -12.89
CA LEU A 457 -0.56 -7.87 -13.12
C LEU A 457 -0.26 -8.27 -14.57
N VAL A 458 -1.09 -9.12 -15.19
CA VAL A 458 -0.92 -9.51 -16.59
C VAL A 458 -1.09 -8.31 -17.53
N GLN A 459 -2.09 -7.46 -17.31
CA GLN A 459 -2.28 -6.25 -18.14
C GLN A 459 -1.08 -5.31 -18.06
N VAL A 460 -0.56 -5.08 -16.85
CA VAL A 460 0.66 -4.29 -16.64
C VAL A 460 1.87 -4.95 -17.33
N ALA A 461 2.00 -6.27 -17.22
CA ALA A 461 3.11 -7.04 -17.79
C ALA A 461 3.14 -7.04 -19.32
N LEU A 462 1.99 -6.90 -20.00
CA LEU A 462 1.89 -6.88 -21.45
C LEU A 462 2.15 -5.50 -22.08
N LEU A 463 2.36 -4.45 -21.28
CA LEU A 463 2.58 -3.10 -21.78
C LEU A 463 4.07 -2.78 -21.89
N ARG A 464 4.48 -2.08 -22.94
CA ARG A 464 5.86 -1.58 -23.15
C ARG A 464 5.79 -0.11 -23.56
N VAL A 465 6.79 0.68 -23.16
CA VAL A 465 6.89 2.08 -23.59
C VAL A 465 6.85 2.13 -25.12
N ASN A 466 6.05 3.02 -25.67
CA ASN A 466 5.92 3.16 -27.12
C ASN A 466 7.20 3.81 -27.69
N PRO A 467 7.95 3.15 -28.59
CA PRO A 467 9.16 3.73 -29.17
C PRO A 467 8.88 4.99 -30.01
N ARG A 468 7.65 5.15 -30.50
CA ARG A 468 7.21 6.35 -31.22
C ARG A 468 6.94 7.54 -30.29
N GLY A 469 6.98 7.36 -28.96
CA GLY A 469 6.83 8.44 -28.00
C GLY A 469 5.55 9.26 -28.23
N THR A 470 5.68 10.58 -28.34
CA THR A 470 4.55 11.51 -28.58
C THR A 470 3.94 11.44 -29.97
N PHE A 471 4.52 10.67 -30.91
CA PHE A 471 3.94 10.43 -32.23
C PHE A 471 2.84 9.36 -32.21
N SER A 472 2.62 8.69 -31.07
CA SER A 472 1.46 7.82 -30.84
C SER A 472 0.50 8.44 -29.82
N PRO A 473 -0.82 8.27 -29.99
CA PRO A 473 -1.80 8.66 -28.97
C PRO A 473 -1.65 7.87 -27.65
N TYR A 474 -1.02 6.69 -27.69
CA TYR A 474 -0.77 5.87 -26.51
C TYR A 474 0.71 5.89 -26.12
N THR A 475 0.97 6.14 -24.85
CA THR A 475 2.33 6.12 -24.28
C THR A 475 2.95 4.73 -24.24
N HIS A 476 2.12 3.69 -24.34
CA HIS A 476 2.52 2.29 -24.31
C HIS A 476 1.86 1.53 -25.47
N HIS A 477 2.57 0.55 -26.00
CA HIS A 477 2.03 -0.45 -26.92
C HIS A 477 1.95 -1.80 -26.18
N THR A 478 1.12 -2.71 -26.69
CA THR A 478 0.99 -4.05 -26.11
C THR A 478 1.87 -5.07 -26.80
N VAL A 479 2.42 -6.00 -26.03
CA VAL A 479 3.18 -7.16 -26.50
C VAL A 479 2.52 -8.44 -26.03
N SER A 480 2.81 -9.55 -26.70
CA SER A 480 2.48 -10.89 -26.20
C SER A 480 3.66 -11.45 -25.41
N LEU A 481 3.38 -12.32 -24.44
CA LEU A 481 4.41 -12.99 -23.63
C LEU A 481 4.20 -14.50 -23.64
N ARG A 482 5.28 -15.27 -23.61
CA ARG A 482 5.18 -16.70 -23.31
C ARG A 482 4.84 -16.92 -21.84
N LEU A 483 4.28 -18.07 -21.48
CA LEU A 483 3.89 -18.36 -20.10
C LEU A 483 5.10 -18.36 -19.15
N ASP A 484 6.23 -18.93 -19.57
CA ASP A 484 7.48 -18.96 -18.81
C ASP A 484 8.07 -17.56 -18.60
N GLU A 485 7.95 -16.67 -19.59
CA GLU A 485 8.34 -15.26 -19.47
C GLU A 485 7.49 -14.51 -18.45
N PHE A 486 6.18 -14.76 -18.44
CA PHE A 486 5.29 -14.13 -17.47
C PHE A 486 5.51 -14.67 -16.05
N LEU A 487 5.72 -15.99 -15.89
CA LEU A 487 6.13 -16.58 -14.61
C LEU A 487 7.45 -15.99 -14.10
N ALA A 488 8.42 -15.76 -15.01
CA ALA A 488 9.66 -15.08 -14.66
C ALA A 488 9.42 -13.63 -14.22
N LEU A 489 8.58 -12.89 -14.94
CA LEU A 489 8.22 -11.52 -14.56
C LEU A 489 7.55 -11.45 -13.19
N LEU A 490 6.59 -12.33 -12.91
CA LEU A 490 5.90 -12.41 -11.61
C LEU A 490 6.90 -12.59 -10.46
N ARG A 491 7.87 -13.47 -10.66
CA ARG A 491 8.94 -13.75 -9.69
C ARG A 491 9.91 -12.59 -9.55
N ASP A 492 10.45 -12.09 -10.67
CA ASP A 492 11.60 -11.18 -10.65
C ASP A 492 11.16 -9.75 -10.31
N ARG A 493 9.95 -9.34 -10.74
CA ARG A 493 9.39 -8.02 -10.45
C ARG A 493 8.64 -7.96 -9.12
N TYR A 494 7.79 -8.95 -8.83
CA TYR A 494 6.87 -8.90 -7.68
C TYR A 494 7.22 -9.87 -6.56
N GLY A 495 8.11 -10.83 -6.80
CA GLY A 495 8.42 -11.85 -5.81
C GLY A 495 7.35 -12.94 -5.70
N LEU A 496 6.51 -13.12 -6.72
CA LEU A 496 5.45 -14.13 -6.74
C LEU A 496 5.97 -15.41 -7.41
N TYR A 497 6.07 -16.48 -6.63
CA TYR A 497 6.62 -17.77 -7.03
C TYR A 497 5.48 -18.78 -7.20
N VAL A 498 5.36 -19.34 -8.41
CA VAL A 498 4.30 -20.30 -8.78
C VAL A 498 4.90 -21.67 -9.11
N ASP A 499 5.88 -21.68 -10.02
CA ASP A 499 6.52 -22.86 -10.60
C ASP A 499 7.81 -23.27 -9.87
N ARG A 500 8.24 -22.48 -8.89
CA ARG A 500 9.49 -22.68 -8.14
C ARG A 500 9.32 -22.25 -6.70
N LEU A 501 10.21 -22.69 -5.81
CA LEU A 501 10.31 -22.14 -4.47
C LEU A 501 11.25 -20.92 -4.44
N PRO A 502 10.95 -19.91 -3.60
CA PRO A 502 11.91 -18.85 -3.29
C PRO A 502 13.25 -19.41 -2.81
N THR A 503 14.37 -18.88 -3.31
CA THR A 503 15.73 -19.29 -2.86
C THR A 503 16.11 -18.74 -1.48
N SER A 504 15.30 -17.83 -0.95
CA SER A 504 15.37 -17.25 0.39
C SER A 504 13.94 -17.08 0.91
N ASP A 505 13.73 -16.59 2.12
CA ASP A 505 12.39 -16.48 2.72
C ASP A 505 11.73 -17.81 3.10
N GLY A 506 12.54 -18.72 3.63
CA GLY A 506 12.06 -19.84 4.43
C GLY A 506 12.02 -21.17 3.70
N PHE A 507 12.58 -21.26 2.50
CA PHE A 507 12.70 -22.51 1.77
C PHE A 507 14.17 -22.90 1.59
N ASP A 508 14.41 -24.20 1.70
CA ASP A 508 15.65 -24.87 1.37
C ASP A 508 15.61 -25.35 -0.10
N PRO A 509 16.73 -25.87 -0.65
CA PRO A 509 16.75 -26.43 -2.00
C PRO A 509 15.66 -27.49 -2.22
N VAL A 510 15.03 -27.44 -3.39
CA VAL A 510 13.86 -28.25 -3.78
C VAL A 510 14.21 -29.74 -3.83
N GLY A 511 13.39 -30.60 -3.22
CA GLY A 511 13.43 -32.06 -3.35
C GLY A 511 12.44 -32.60 -4.39
N LEU A 512 12.44 -33.92 -4.59
CA LEU A 512 11.60 -34.62 -5.59
C LEU A 512 10.09 -34.48 -5.31
N GLU A 513 9.67 -34.42 -4.05
CA GLU A 513 8.26 -34.27 -3.68
C GLU A 513 7.75 -32.87 -4.03
N GLU A 514 8.55 -31.83 -3.80
CA GLU A 514 8.21 -30.45 -4.14
C GLU A 514 8.05 -30.24 -5.65
N GLU A 515 8.86 -30.89 -6.50
CA GLU A 515 8.73 -30.77 -7.96
C GLU A 515 7.33 -31.15 -8.48
N THR A 516 6.73 -32.19 -7.90
CA THR A 516 5.37 -32.63 -8.27
C THR A 516 4.34 -31.57 -7.87
N VAL A 517 4.50 -30.96 -6.69
CA VAL A 517 3.63 -29.88 -6.20
C VAL A 517 3.73 -28.64 -7.08
N LEU A 518 4.95 -28.26 -7.49
CA LEU A 518 5.21 -27.11 -8.34
C LEU A 518 4.59 -27.29 -9.74
N ARG A 519 4.64 -28.50 -10.30
CA ARG A 519 3.98 -28.81 -11.58
C ARG A 519 2.47 -28.65 -11.48
N ALA A 520 1.84 -29.23 -10.46
CA ALA A 520 0.39 -29.10 -10.23
C ALA A 520 -0.04 -27.64 -10.02
N ASN A 521 0.76 -26.85 -9.30
CA ASN A 521 0.48 -25.42 -9.10
C ASN A 521 0.62 -24.61 -10.40
N THR A 522 1.56 -24.99 -11.27
CA THR A 522 1.72 -24.40 -12.61
C THR A 522 0.54 -24.72 -13.52
N GLU A 523 0.01 -25.95 -13.49
CA GLU A 523 -1.21 -26.32 -14.22
C GLU A 523 -2.44 -25.54 -13.73
N ALA A 524 -2.56 -25.33 -12.41
CA ALA A 524 -3.59 -24.48 -11.83
C ALA A 524 -3.45 -23.02 -12.29
N PHE A 525 -2.23 -22.52 -12.42
CA PHE A 525 -1.96 -21.20 -12.98
C PHE A 525 -2.38 -21.07 -14.44
N THR A 526 -2.03 -22.04 -15.30
CA THR A 526 -2.47 -22.07 -16.70
C THR A 526 -3.99 -22.09 -16.80
N THR A 527 -4.65 -22.88 -15.95
CA THR A 527 -6.13 -22.92 -15.88
C THR A 527 -6.70 -21.55 -15.51
N ARG A 528 -6.12 -20.89 -14.51
CA ARG A 528 -6.55 -19.54 -14.09
C ARG A 528 -6.37 -18.51 -15.21
N MET A 529 -5.25 -18.57 -15.95
CA MET A 529 -4.99 -17.68 -17.10
C MET A 529 -6.03 -17.84 -18.23
N ARG A 530 -6.50 -19.08 -18.46
CA ARG A 530 -7.62 -19.37 -19.37
C ARG A 530 -8.93 -18.79 -18.86
N GLU A 531 -9.24 -18.98 -17.57
CA GLU A 531 -10.46 -18.45 -16.95
C GLU A 531 -10.58 -16.92 -17.04
N ILE A 532 -9.46 -16.19 -16.88
CA ILE A 532 -9.45 -14.72 -17.00
C ILE A 532 -9.36 -14.22 -18.46
N GLY A 533 -9.27 -15.15 -19.42
CA GLY A 533 -9.30 -14.86 -20.86
C GLY A 533 -8.01 -14.27 -21.43
N PHE A 534 -6.85 -14.59 -20.85
CA PHE A 534 -5.53 -14.13 -21.32
C PHE A 534 -4.70 -15.25 -21.95
N TYR A 535 -5.24 -16.47 -22.02
CA TYR A 535 -4.55 -17.63 -22.58
C TYR A 535 -5.60 -18.49 -23.30
N GLU A 536 -5.42 -18.67 -24.61
CA GLU A 536 -6.29 -19.49 -25.44
C GLU A 536 -5.55 -20.74 -25.93
N ASP A 537 -6.34 -21.79 -26.18
CA ASP A 537 -6.01 -23.03 -26.90
C ASP A 537 -5.64 -24.30 -26.09
N LEU A 538 -6.09 -25.44 -26.62
CA LEU A 538 -6.07 -26.81 -26.05
C LEU A 538 -4.91 -27.68 -26.61
N SER A 539 -4.03 -27.12 -27.44
CA SER A 539 -2.94 -27.89 -28.05
C SER A 539 -1.81 -28.20 -27.06
N ASP A 540 -1.30 -29.43 -27.09
CA ASP A 540 -0.29 -29.97 -26.15
C ASP A 540 1.10 -29.31 -26.22
N ALA A 541 1.30 -28.33 -27.11
CA ALA A 541 2.59 -27.68 -27.32
C ALA A 541 2.72 -26.42 -26.43
N TYR A 542 3.20 -26.60 -25.20
CA TYR A 542 3.53 -25.53 -24.24
C TYR A 542 4.41 -24.39 -24.81
N LEU A 543 5.21 -24.68 -25.84
CA LEU A 543 6.17 -23.75 -26.44
C LEU A 543 5.57 -22.77 -27.47
N THR A 544 4.34 -22.99 -27.94
CA THR A 544 3.74 -22.17 -29.03
C THR A 544 2.61 -21.24 -28.57
N GLN A 545 2.11 -21.40 -27.35
CA GLN A 545 1.00 -20.60 -26.82
C GLN A 545 1.51 -19.36 -26.07
N VAL A 546 0.92 -18.21 -26.40
CA VAL A 546 1.28 -16.91 -25.84
C VAL A 546 0.10 -16.29 -25.09
N ILE A 547 0.42 -15.53 -24.05
CA ILE A 547 -0.50 -14.67 -23.35
C ILE A 547 -0.80 -13.47 -24.24
N THR A 548 -2.07 -13.29 -24.58
CA THR A 548 -2.54 -12.24 -25.49
C THR A 548 -3.15 -11.07 -24.72
N PRO A 549 -2.92 -9.81 -25.16
CA PRO A 549 -3.52 -8.66 -24.52
C PRO A 549 -5.01 -8.54 -24.87
N ARG A 550 -5.81 -8.05 -23.92
CA ARG A 550 -7.23 -7.71 -24.15
C ARG A 550 -7.42 -6.62 -25.22
N PHE A 551 -6.47 -5.69 -25.29
CA PHE A 551 -6.44 -4.63 -26.28
C PHE A 551 -5.10 -4.69 -26.98
N THR A 552 -5.09 -4.88 -28.28
CA THR A 552 -3.88 -4.78 -29.09
C THR A 552 -3.67 -3.31 -29.44
N ILE A 553 -2.69 -2.69 -28.80
CA ILE A 553 -2.27 -1.31 -29.08
C ILE A 553 -0.98 -1.40 -29.89
N THR A 554 -1.02 -0.99 -31.16
CA THR A 554 0.17 -0.96 -32.01
C THR A 554 1.06 0.23 -31.70
N GLU A 555 2.31 0.22 -32.15
CA GLU A 555 3.21 1.38 -32.01
C GLU A 555 2.62 2.64 -32.66
N ASP A 556 1.88 2.48 -33.76
CA ASP A 556 1.18 3.55 -34.47
C ASP A 556 -0.07 4.07 -33.72
N GLY A 557 -0.44 3.44 -32.61
CA GLY A 557 -1.59 3.80 -31.79
C GLY A 557 -2.93 3.33 -32.33
N LEU A 558 -2.93 2.37 -33.26
CA LEU A 558 -4.15 1.66 -33.65
C LEU A 558 -4.52 0.70 -32.52
N VAL A 559 -5.80 0.70 -32.17
CA VAL A 559 -6.35 -0.20 -31.15
C VAL A 559 -7.31 -1.17 -31.80
N THR A 560 -7.05 -2.46 -31.61
CA THR A 560 -8.03 -3.52 -31.87
C THR A 560 -8.36 -4.22 -30.57
N ALA A 561 -9.62 -4.59 -30.37
CA ALA A 561 -9.96 -5.52 -29.31
C ALA A 561 -9.26 -6.85 -29.64
N GLY A 562 -8.45 -7.37 -28.72
CA GLY A 562 -7.91 -8.72 -28.83
C GLY A 562 -9.09 -9.69 -28.96
N GLY A 563 -9.01 -10.61 -29.91
CA GLY A 563 -10.12 -11.41 -30.39
C GLY A 563 -11.08 -11.91 -29.30
N ARG A 564 -12.36 -11.61 -29.50
CA ARG A 564 -13.48 -12.45 -29.08
C ARG A 564 -14.34 -12.73 -30.29
#